data_AF-A0AAD9HKK8-F1
#
_entry.id   AF-A0AAD9HKK8-F1
#
_cell.length_a   1.000
_cell.length_b   1.000
_cell.length_c   1.000
_cell.angle_alpha   90.00
_cell.angle_beta   90.00
_cell.angle_gamma   90.00
#
_symmetry.space_group_name_H-M   'P 1'
#
loop_
_entity.id
_entity.type
_entity.pdbx_description
1 polymer ?
#
loop_
_entity_poly.entity_id
_entity_poly.type
_entity_poly.pdbx_seq_one_letter_code
_entity_poly.pdbx_strand_id
1 'polypeptide(L)'
;MSQNGENPVYYEGWHFTDVVRTKALARLEYLLSQDQPYYLQIAPYSPHVQNDVNQPIPLARHMNLFPDAKAPRLPNYNPPPTRSRPKRVAGLPGGKALFFSEDTNLPFAGFLRPNGLPSWTDSWSLLEQWKNPGGNTGDKPGGGNSKKTLNVEFWGSCTIEAPNGRELEAPFSNTTYKTLRILGENEPWLFTVWCNGDMEMYDTANDPYELYNLVGQAEYEQVLNRLNALLLETKSCAMGSCRDPWHIFTPTSNSSIPNATMASHAGDTVKLSSLKQAMNSKYDAYFASFPRVHFETRIQYQDIKNEAPFYPSYAAEALGSADRRPTDNFISSNPGVAFRDNNYYEYGTAAQRNATLEQIYANARNLTAEEIATTSKPKGRQAEKTAMKRWGFQSLPEWIQLGHD
;
A
#
# COMPACT_ATOMS: atom_id res chain seq x y z
N MET A 1 -1.97 15.71 19.22
CA MET A 1 -2.44 16.05 17.86
C MET A 1 -2.04 17.49 17.57
N SER A 2 -1.38 17.75 16.45
CA SER A 2 -1.10 19.12 15.96
C SER A 2 -2.26 19.62 15.10
N GLN A 3 -2.43 20.93 15.02
CA GLN A 3 -3.38 21.60 14.12
C GLN A 3 -2.59 22.59 13.27
N ASN A 4 -2.70 22.50 11.94
CA ASN A 4 -2.03 23.41 10.99
C ASN A 4 -0.51 23.58 11.22
N GLY A 5 0.17 22.54 11.72
CA GLY A 5 1.60 22.59 12.02
C GLY A 5 1.96 23.28 13.34
N GLU A 6 0.98 23.69 14.14
CA GLU A 6 1.20 24.20 15.49
C GLU A 6 1.71 23.11 16.44
N ASN A 7 2.13 23.53 17.64
CA ASN A 7 2.60 22.63 18.68
C ASN A 7 1.60 21.50 18.92
N PRO A 8 2.03 20.22 18.93
CA PRO A 8 1.15 19.12 19.24
C PRO A 8 0.53 19.27 20.63
N VAL A 9 -0.79 19.05 20.70
CA VAL A 9 -1.57 19.06 21.94
C VAL A 9 -1.76 17.64 22.45
N TYR A 10 -1.49 17.43 23.73
CA TYR A 10 -1.86 16.23 24.48
C TYR A 10 -3.22 16.42 25.15
N TYR A 11 -4.12 15.47 24.95
CA TYR A 11 -5.48 15.48 25.49
C TYR A 11 -5.58 14.43 26.59
N GLU A 12 -5.18 14.81 27.81
CA GLU A 12 -5.12 13.90 28.96
C GLU A 12 -6.52 13.38 29.34
N GLY A 13 -6.63 12.08 29.62
CA GLY A 13 -7.92 11.46 29.97
C GLY A 13 -8.83 11.11 28.79
N TRP A 14 -8.40 11.39 27.55
CA TRP A 14 -9.23 11.21 26.35
C TRP A 14 -8.67 10.17 25.39
N HIS A 15 -9.53 9.27 24.94
CA HIS A 15 -9.18 8.39 23.84
C HIS A 15 -9.12 9.17 22.53
N PHE A 16 -8.14 8.89 21.68
CA PHE A 16 -7.90 9.62 20.42
C PHE A 16 -9.15 9.73 19.54
N THR A 17 -9.94 8.66 19.42
CA THR A 17 -11.15 8.67 18.58
C THR A 17 -12.20 9.66 19.08
N ASP A 18 -12.26 9.92 20.39
CA ASP A 18 -13.17 10.91 20.95
C ASP A 18 -12.68 12.33 20.61
N VAL A 19 -11.37 12.57 20.69
CA VAL A 19 -10.75 13.82 20.25
C VAL A 19 -11.01 14.06 18.75
N VAL A 20 -10.79 13.07 17.88
CA VAL A 20 -11.05 13.18 16.44
C VAL A 20 -12.52 13.45 16.17
N ARG A 21 -13.44 12.70 16.81
CA ARG A 21 -14.88 12.89 16.65
C ARG A 21 -15.27 14.33 16.98
N THR A 22 -14.90 14.80 18.17
CA THR A 22 -15.31 16.11 18.66
C THR A 22 -14.73 17.24 17.80
N LYS A 23 -13.45 17.16 17.39
CA LYS A 23 -12.86 18.16 16.49
C LYS A 23 -13.47 18.11 15.08
N ALA A 24 -13.79 16.92 14.57
CA ALA A 24 -14.41 16.77 13.26
C ALA A 24 -15.83 17.35 13.22
N LEU A 25 -16.63 17.12 14.28
CA LEU A 25 -17.97 17.72 14.40
C LEU A 25 -17.88 19.25 14.49
N ALA A 26 -16.98 19.79 15.30
CA ALA A 26 -16.78 21.24 15.40
C ALA A 26 -16.35 21.86 14.05
N ARG A 27 -15.45 21.22 13.29
CA ARG A 27 -15.08 21.71 11.96
C ARG A 27 -16.26 21.60 10.99
N LEU A 28 -17.04 20.52 11.03
CA LEU A 28 -18.22 20.38 10.19
C LEU A 28 -19.27 21.47 10.48
N GLU A 29 -19.55 21.76 11.75
CA GLU A 29 -20.45 22.85 12.15
C GLU A 29 -19.95 24.20 11.65
N TYR A 30 -18.64 24.48 11.75
CA TYR A 30 -18.05 25.67 11.17
C TYR A 30 -18.24 25.72 9.65
N LEU A 31 -17.92 24.66 8.93
CA LEU A 31 -18.04 24.61 7.46
C LEU A 31 -19.51 24.76 7.01
N LEU A 32 -20.46 24.17 7.73
CA LEU A 32 -21.90 24.31 7.47
C LEU A 32 -22.41 25.74 7.69
N SER A 33 -21.70 26.56 8.46
CA SER A 33 -22.04 27.98 8.66
C SER A 33 -21.53 28.90 7.55
N GLN A 34 -20.75 28.38 6.60
CA GLN A 34 -20.18 29.13 5.50
C GLN A 34 -20.99 28.91 4.21
N ASP A 35 -21.03 29.92 3.34
CA ASP A 35 -21.69 29.80 2.03
C ASP A 35 -20.83 29.07 0.98
N GLN A 36 -19.53 28.88 1.26
CA GLN A 36 -18.60 28.25 0.32
C GLN A 36 -18.75 26.72 0.32
N PRO A 37 -18.69 26.07 -0.85
CA PRO A 37 -18.64 24.61 -0.90
C PRO A 37 -17.36 24.11 -0.24
N TYR A 38 -17.46 23.02 0.51
CA TYR A 38 -16.34 22.44 1.25
C TYR A 38 -16.17 20.95 0.97
N TYR A 39 -14.94 20.46 1.17
CA TYR A 39 -14.60 19.05 1.23
C TYR A 39 -13.96 18.76 2.59
N LEU A 40 -14.52 17.79 3.34
CA LEU A 40 -14.00 17.37 4.63
C LEU A 40 -13.65 15.88 4.60
N GLN A 41 -12.36 15.58 4.79
CA GLN A 41 -11.87 14.21 4.95
C GLN A 41 -11.43 13.97 6.39
N ILE A 42 -11.93 12.88 6.98
CA ILE A 42 -11.51 12.42 8.31
C ILE A 42 -10.69 11.15 8.10
N ALA A 43 -9.40 11.20 8.42
CA ALA A 43 -8.49 10.07 8.32
C ALA A 43 -8.02 9.64 9.71
N PRO A 44 -8.82 8.84 10.46
CA PRO A 44 -8.37 8.30 11.74
C PRO A 44 -7.25 7.27 11.52
N TYR A 45 -6.34 7.14 12.48
CA TYR A 45 -5.36 6.05 12.45
C TYR A 45 -5.98 4.73 12.98
N SER A 46 -5.47 3.60 12.50
CA SER A 46 -5.83 2.27 13.02
C SER A 46 -5.19 2.07 14.40
N PRO A 47 -5.92 1.68 15.45
CA PRO A 47 -5.37 1.58 16.80
C PRO A 47 -4.15 0.67 16.81
N HIS A 48 -2.98 1.26 17.05
CA HIS A 48 -1.73 0.56 17.30
C HIS A 48 -1.49 0.43 18.81
N VAL A 49 -0.42 -0.27 19.17
CA VAL A 49 0.10 -0.44 20.52
C VAL A 49 -0.10 0.79 21.42
N GLN A 50 -0.81 0.62 22.53
CA GLN A 50 -1.00 1.67 23.55
C GLN A 50 -0.49 1.28 24.95
N ASN A 51 0.00 0.05 25.14
CA ASN A 51 0.53 -0.42 26.42
C ASN A 51 1.89 -1.12 26.30
N ASP A 52 2.43 -1.48 27.47
CA ASP A 52 3.75 -2.11 27.63
C ASP A 52 3.85 -3.53 27.07
N VAL A 53 2.71 -4.10 26.68
CA VAL A 53 2.58 -5.44 26.11
C VAL A 53 2.13 -5.41 24.65
N ASN A 54 2.24 -4.26 23.98
CA ASN A 54 1.96 -4.10 22.55
C ASN A 54 0.51 -4.45 22.13
N GLN A 55 -0.48 -4.12 22.96
CA GLN A 55 -1.88 -4.35 22.64
C GLN A 55 -2.61 -3.05 22.24
N PRO A 56 -3.54 -3.11 21.28
CA PRO A 56 -4.51 -2.06 21.08
C PRO A 56 -5.50 -2.07 22.26
N ILE A 57 -5.74 -0.89 22.86
CA ILE A 57 -6.71 -0.76 23.95
C ILE A 57 -8.01 -0.24 23.33
N PRO A 58 -9.13 -0.98 23.42
CA PRO A 58 -10.41 -0.47 22.95
C PRO A 58 -10.91 0.62 23.91
N LEU A 59 -11.79 1.48 23.39
CA LEU A 59 -12.59 2.39 24.20
C LEU A 59 -13.30 1.62 25.33
N ALA A 60 -13.31 2.16 26.56
CA ALA A 60 -13.95 1.55 27.73
C ALA A 60 -15.40 1.09 27.43
N ARG A 61 -16.17 1.92 26.72
CA ARG A 61 -17.56 1.61 26.32
C ARG A 61 -17.71 0.45 25.33
N HIS A 62 -16.62 -0.01 24.69
CA HIS A 62 -16.63 -1.09 23.71
C HIS A 62 -16.00 -2.39 24.20
N MET A 63 -15.36 -2.39 25.38
CA MET A 63 -14.56 -3.51 25.92
C MET A 63 -15.32 -4.86 25.88
N ASN A 64 -16.63 -4.82 26.12
CA ASN A 64 -17.46 -6.01 26.26
C ASN A 64 -18.49 -6.20 25.12
N LEU A 65 -18.32 -5.54 23.97
CA LEU A 65 -19.32 -5.63 22.88
C LEU A 65 -19.28 -6.94 22.10
N PHE A 66 -18.13 -7.61 22.06
CA PHE A 66 -17.91 -8.78 21.21
C PHE A 66 -17.22 -9.95 21.95
N PRO A 67 -17.72 -10.37 23.13
CA PRO A 67 -17.04 -11.38 23.96
C PRO A 67 -16.91 -12.74 23.26
N ASP A 68 -17.86 -13.06 22.38
CA ASP A 68 -17.94 -14.36 21.69
C ASP A 68 -17.64 -14.27 20.19
N ALA A 69 -17.19 -13.10 19.70
CA ALA A 69 -16.90 -12.94 18.28
C ALA A 69 -15.72 -13.84 17.87
N LYS A 70 -15.94 -14.65 16.84
CA LYS A 70 -14.91 -15.51 16.25
C LYS A 70 -14.61 -15.03 14.84
N ALA A 71 -13.32 -14.84 14.53
CA ALA A 71 -12.89 -14.58 13.17
C ALA A 71 -13.29 -15.78 12.27
N PRO A 72 -13.80 -15.54 11.05
CA PRO A 72 -14.05 -16.62 10.09
C PRO A 72 -12.81 -17.47 9.86
N ARG A 73 -12.94 -18.80 9.98
CA ARG A 73 -11.86 -19.77 9.72
C ARG A 73 -12.08 -20.40 8.35
N LEU A 74 -11.68 -19.67 7.31
CA LEU A 74 -11.71 -20.15 5.92
C LEU A 74 -10.66 -21.27 5.71
N PRO A 75 -10.67 -22.03 4.60
CA PRO A 75 -9.69 -23.10 4.34
C PRO A 75 -8.22 -22.70 4.40
N ASN A 76 -7.89 -21.42 4.23
CA ASN A 76 -6.54 -20.86 4.44
C ASN A 76 -6.24 -20.49 5.91
N TYR A 77 -7.12 -20.80 6.85
CA TYR A 77 -6.88 -20.64 8.29
C TYR A 77 -6.04 -21.82 8.79
N ASN A 78 -4.72 -21.62 8.90
CA ASN A 78 -3.74 -22.64 9.29
C ASN A 78 -3.84 -23.94 8.47
N PRO A 79 -3.69 -23.88 7.13
CA PRO A 79 -3.73 -25.07 6.30
C PRO A 79 -2.56 -26.01 6.65
N PRO A 80 -2.71 -27.32 6.45
CA PRO A 80 -1.59 -28.24 6.61
C PRO A 80 -0.45 -27.86 5.64
N PRO A 81 0.82 -28.15 5.97
CA PRO A 81 1.94 -27.88 5.08
C PRO A 81 1.74 -28.58 3.73
N THR A 82 1.66 -27.82 2.64
CA THR A 82 1.63 -28.37 1.27
C THR A 82 3.04 -28.46 0.72
N ARG A 83 3.35 -29.51 -0.06
CA ARG A 83 4.69 -29.69 -0.67
C ARG A 83 5.04 -28.60 -1.70
N SER A 84 4.05 -27.89 -2.22
CA SER A 84 4.19 -26.89 -3.27
C SER A 84 4.41 -25.46 -2.76
N ARG A 85 4.17 -25.18 -1.47
CA ARG A 85 4.41 -23.85 -0.91
C ARG A 85 5.87 -23.64 -0.49
N PRO A 86 6.47 -22.47 -0.78
CA PRO A 86 7.77 -22.12 -0.21
C PRO A 86 7.71 -22.21 1.32
N LYS A 87 8.72 -22.81 1.94
CA LYS A 87 8.71 -23.18 3.39
C LYS A 87 8.41 -22.01 4.35
N ARG A 88 8.65 -20.76 3.94
CA ARG A 88 8.39 -19.55 4.76
C ARG A 88 6.97 -19.00 4.61
N VAL A 89 6.25 -19.39 3.57
CA VAL A 89 4.89 -18.91 3.27
C VAL A 89 3.84 -19.72 4.03
N ALA A 90 4.16 -20.97 4.40
CA ALA A 90 3.27 -21.85 5.16
C ALA A 90 2.84 -21.30 6.54
N GLY A 91 3.55 -20.30 7.08
CA GLY A 91 3.24 -19.64 8.35
C GLY A 91 2.75 -18.19 8.23
N LEU A 92 2.71 -17.61 7.02
CA LEU A 92 2.27 -16.22 6.82
C LEU A 92 0.74 -16.16 6.67
N PRO A 93 0.02 -15.37 7.49
CA PRO A 93 -1.40 -15.15 7.27
C PRO A 93 -1.60 -14.37 5.96
N GLY A 94 -2.49 -14.86 5.08
CA GLY A 94 -2.90 -14.14 3.88
C GLY A 94 -3.53 -12.79 4.27
N GLY A 95 -2.85 -11.71 3.93
CA GLY A 95 -3.31 -10.35 4.23
C GLY A 95 -4.25 -9.82 3.15
N LYS A 96 -5.36 -9.21 3.55
CA LYS A 96 -6.14 -8.31 2.67
C LYS A 96 -5.51 -6.92 2.76
N ALA A 97 -5.12 -6.36 1.62
CA ALA A 97 -4.66 -4.98 1.54
C ALA A 97 -5.83 -4.00 1.74
N LEU A 98 -5.61 -2.95 2.51
CA LEU A 98 -6.48 -1.77 2.57
C LEU A 98 -5.97 -0.76 1.55
N PHE A 99 -6.84 -0.34 0.63
CA PHE A 99 -6.51 0.65 -0.39
C PHE A 99 -6.89 2.05 0.11
N PHE A 100 -5.93 2.97 0.14
CA PHE A 100 -6.20 4.40 0.20
C PHE A 100 -6.05 4.96 -1.22
N SER A 101 -7.08 5.66 -1.73
CA SER A 101 -7.04 6.27 -3.07
C SER A 101 -7.05 7.79 -2.94
N GLU A 102 -5.87 8.38 -2.82
CA GLU A 102 -5.69 9.84 -2.80
C GLU A 102 -6.17 10.47 -4.13
N ASP A 103 -5.99 9.76 -5.26
CA ASP A 103 -6.39 10.21 -6.60
C ASP A 103 -7.89 10.37 -6.79
N THR A 104 -8.71 9.64 -6.02
CA THR A 104 -10.17 9.79 -6.07
C THR A 104 -10.61 11.13 -5.47
N ASN A 105 -9.80 11.75 -4.61
CA ASN A 105 -10.11 13.01 -3.95
C ASN A 105 -9.75 14.24 -4.79
N LEU A 106 -8.79 14.13 -5.71
CA LEU A 106 -8.34 15.23 -6.58
C LEU A 106 -9.48 15.85 -7.43
N PRO A 107 -10.41 15.08 -8.02
CA PRO A 107 -11.62 15.61 -8.66
C PRO A 107 -12.49 16.48 -7.76
N PHE A 108 -12.66 16.08 -6.50
CA PHE A 108 -13.52 16.80 -5.57
C PHE A 108 -12.86 18.08 -5.07
N ALA A 109 -11.54 18.13 -5.04
CA ALA A 109 -10.75 19.29 -4.66
C ALA A 109 -10.51 20.30 -5.81
N GLY A 110 -11.15 20.13 -6.98
CA GLY A 110 -11.03 21.06 -8.11
C GLY A 110 -9.67 21.05 -8.83
N PHE A 111 -8.80 20.08 -8.53
CA PHE A 111 -7.45 19.98 -9.11
C PHE A 111 -7.39 19.38 -10.51
N LEU A 112 -8.53 19.01 -11.10
CA LEU A 112 -8.55 18.46 -12.45
C LEU A 112 -8.24 19.56 -13.47
N ARG A 113 -7.06 19.48 -14.07
CA ARG A 113 -6.78 20.18 -15.33
C ARG A 113 -7.78 19.68 -16.38
N PRO A 114 -8.11 20.50 -17.40
CA PRO A 114 -9.01 20.10 -18.49
C PRO A 114 -8.66 18.77 -19.19
N ASN A 115 -7.43 18.26 -19.03
CA ASN A 115 -6.87 17.11 -19.74
C ASN A 115 -6.37 15.95 -18.85
N GLY A 116 -6.87 15.78 -17.63
CA GLY A 116 -6.68 14.54 -16.84
C GLY A 116 -5.83 14.66 -15.57
N LEU A 117 -5.60 13.50 -14.94
CA LEU A 117 -4.88 13.35 -13.66
C LEU A 117 -3.46 13.93 -13.72
N PRO A 118 -2.89 14.38 -12.60
CA PRO A 118 -1.52 14.88 -12.57
C PRO A 118 -0.52 13.85 -13.09
N SER A 119 0.48 14.30 -13.87
CA SER A 119 1.43 13.40 -14.53
C SER A 119 2.20 12.49 -13.55
N TRP A 120 2.38 12.90 -12.30
CA TRP A 120 3.10 12.12 -11.28
C TRP A 120 2.29 11.00 -10.62
N THR A 121 0.99 10.87 -10.92
CA THR A 121 0.15 9.82 -10.34
C THR A 121 0.25 8.54 -11.18
N ASP A 122 0.35 7.38 -10.53
CA ASP A 122 0.31 6.06 -11.18
C ASP A 122 -1.11 5.47 -11.23
N SER A 123 -1.98 5.89 -10.32
CA SER A 123 -3.35 5.39 -10.14
C SER A 123 -4.40 6.10 -11.00
N TRP A 124 -5.62 5.55 -11.02
CA TRP A 124 -6.79 6.16 -11.66
C TRP A 124 -7.75 6.74 -10.61
N SER A 125 -8.48 7.79 -10.98
CA SER A 125 -9.64 8.24 -10.21
C SER A 125 -10.76 7.20 -10.30
N LEU A 126 -11.40 6.92 -9.16
CA LEU A 126 -12.59 6.06 -9.09
C LEU A 126 -13.91 6.81 -9.31
N LEU A 127 -13.87 8.11 -9.64
CA LEU A 127 -15.07 8.95 -9.76
C LEU A 127 -16.09 8.40 -10.77
N GLU A 128 -15.62 7.90 -11.91
CA GLU A 128 -16.50 7.33 -12.93
C GLU A 128 -17.18 6.05 -12.44
N GLN A 129 -16.47 5.21 -11.68
CA GLN A 129 -17.04 4.03 -11.03
C GLN A 129 -18.03 4.41 -9.93
N TRP A 130 -17.83 5.52 -9.23
CA TRP A 130 -18.80 6.02 -8.25
C TRP A 130 -20.08 6.55 -8.92
N LYS A 131 -19.95 7.25 -10.05
CA LYS A 131 -21.10 7.71 -10.83
C LYS A 131 -21.84 6.56 -11.52
N ASN A 132 -21.13 5.49 -11.88
CA ASN A 132 -21.67 4.32 -12.55
C ASN A 132 -21.17 3.01 -11.92
N PRO A 133 -21.67 2.64 -10.72
CA PRO A 133 -21.17 1.49 -9.97
C PRO A 133 -21.51 0.14 -10.61
N GLY A 134 -22.55 0.09 -11.44
CA GLY A 134 -22.88 -1.08 -12.27
C GLY A 134 -22.18 -1.07 -13.64
N GLY A 135 -21.41 -0.02 -13.94
CA GLY A 135 -20.70 0.13 -15.19
C GLY A 135 -19.59 -0.89 -15.33
N ASN A 136 -19.54 -1.57 -16.47
CA ASN A 136 -18.33 -2.32 -16.83
C ASN A 136 -17.21 -1.32 -17.10
N THR A 137 -16.00 -1.62 -16.67
CA THR A 137 -14.85 -0.70 -16.79
C THR A 137 -14.31 -0.58 -18.22
N GLY A 138 -15.07 -0.95 -19.26
CA GLY A 138 -14.74 -0.77 -20.67
C GLY A 138 -15.56 -1.63 -21.64
N ASP A 139 -15.50 -1.29 -22.94
CA ASP A 139 -16.27 -1.91 -24.04
C ASP A 139 -15.79 -3.32 -24.49
N LYS A 140 -15.27 -4.14 -23.55
CA LYS A 140 -14.69 -5.53 -23.67
C LYS A 140 -13.17 -5.62 -23.97
N PRO A 141 -12.48 -6.72 -23.59
CA PRO A 141 -12.94 -7.94 -22.90
C PRO A 141 -12.47 -8.03 -21.43
N GLY A 142 -13.17 -8.83 -20.62
CA GLY A 142 -12.58 -9.40 -19.40
C GLY A 142 -11.40 -10.33 -19.74
N GLY A 143 -10.75 -10.93 -18.73
CA GLY A 143 -9.53 -11.71 -18.96
C GLY A 143 -8.24 -10.93 -18.63
N GLY A 144 -8.25 -10.13 -17.56
CA GLY A 144 -7.06 -9.40 -17.08
C GLY A 144 -6.59 -8.22 -17.92
N ASN A 145 -7.47 -7.26 -18.20
CA ASN A 145 -7.09 -5.97 -18.77
C ASN A 145 -6.47 -5.02 -17.72
N SER A 146 -5.96 -3.87 -18.15
CA SER A 146 -5.23 -2.91 -17.31
C SER A 146 -5.96 -2.45 -16.05
N LYS A 147 -7.30 -2.33 -16.09
CA LYS A 147 -8.12 -1.94 -14.93
C LYS A 147 -8.37 -3.08 -13.94
N LYS A 148 -7.98 -4.29 -14.31
CA LYS A 148 -8.07 -5.52 -13.53
C LYS A 148 -6.70 -6.04 -13.10
N THR A 149 -5.64 -5.30 -13.38
CA THR A 149 -4.28 -5.64 -12.97
C THR A 149 -3.91 -4.82 -11.74
N LEU A 150 -3.55 -5.51 -10.66
CA LEU A 150 -3.03 -4.91 -9.43
C LEU A 150 -1.55 -5.25 -9.30
N ASN A 151 -0.73 -4.23 -9.11
CA ASN A 151 0.66 -4.39 -8.69
C ASN A 151 0.73 -4.27 -7.17
N VAL A 152 1.45 -5.17 -6.52
CA VAL A 152 1.67 -5.17 -5.06
C VAL A 152 3.15 -5.40 -4.79
N GLU A 153 3.73 -4.55 -3.96
CA GLU A 153 5.16 -4.55 -3.68
C GLU A 153 5.37 -4.48 -2.18
N PHE A 154 6.34 -5.25 -1.69
CA PHE A 154 6.73 -5.22 -0.29
C PHE A 154 8.25 -5.30 -0.21
N TRP A 155 8.85 -4.49 0.66
CA TRP A 155 10.26 -4.58 0.99
C TRP A 155 10.44 -4.73 2.48
N GLY A 156 11.36 -5.63 2.81
CA GLY A 156 11.95 -5.70 4.12
C GLY A 156 11.31 -6.73 5.01
N SER A 157 11.02 -6.31 6.24
CA SER A 157 10.62 -7.18 7.32
C SER A 157 9.17 -6.95 7.70
N CYS A 158 8.47 -8.03 7.98
CA CYS A 158 7.15 -7.97 8.57
C CYS A 158 7.18 -8.57 9.98
N THR A 159 6.28 -8.09 10.82
CA THR A 159 6.07 -8.59 12.17
C THR A 159 4.61 -8.99 12.33
N ILE A 160 4.34 -9.88 13.28
CA ILE A 160 2.97 -10.24 13.67
C ILE A 160 2.71 -9.57 15.02
N GLU A 161 1.86 -8.54 15.02
CA GLU A 161 1.42 -7.82 16.23
C GLU A 161 0.31 -8.59 16.96
N ALA A 162 0.47 -9.91 17.10
CA ALA A 162 -0.41 -10.78 17.86
C ALA A 162 0.35 -11.43 19.02
N PRO A 163 -0.31 -11.78 20.14
CA PRO A 163 0.36 -12.39 21.30
C PRO A 163 1.18 -13.65 20.96
N ASN A 164 0.76 -14.42 19.96
CA ASN A 164 1.43 -15.63 19.50
C ASN A 164 2.40 -15.39 18.32
N GLY A 165 2.70 -14.14 17.95
CA GLY A 165 3.55 -13.85 16.78
C GLY A 165 4.93 -14.51 16.85
N ARG A 166 5.50 -14.63 18.06
CA ARG A 166 6.78 -15.33 18.29
C ARG A 166 6.69 -16.84 18.02
N GLU A 167 5.55 -17.46 18.32
CA GLU A 167 5.31 -18.88 18.03
C GLU A 167 5.18 -19.14 16.52
N LEU A 168 4.79 -18.10 15.76
CA LEU A 168 4.72 -18.09 14.31
C LEU A 168 6.03 -17.63 13.64
N GLU A 169 7.14 -17.59 14.37
CA GLU A 169 8.48 -17.21 13.89
C GLU A 169 8.64 -15.74 13.46
N ALA A 170 7.73 -14.83 13.87
CA ALA A 170 7.95 -13.39 13.69
C ALA A 170 9.13 -12.88 14.55
N PRO A 171 9.90 -11.87 14.10
CA PRO A 171 9.75 -11.14 12.84
C PRO A 171 10.33 -11.89 11.64
N PHE A 172 9.72 -11.70 10.48
CA PHE A 172 10.21 -12.24 9.22
C PHE A 172 11.10 -11.20 8.55
N SER A 173 12.40 -11.48 8.40
CA SER A 173 13.38 -10.52 7.89
C SER A 173 13.55 -10.50 6.37
N ASN A 174 13.04 -11.52 5.67
CA ASN A 174 13.21 -11.73 4.23
C ASN A 174 11.86 -11.82 3.53
N THR A 175 11.02 -10.79 3.66
CA THR A 175 9.68 -10.79 3.05
C THR A 175 9.56 -9.80 1.90
N THR A 176 10.68 -9.42 1.28
CA THR A 176 10.66 -8.62 0.05
C THR A 176 10.11 -9.44 -1.11
N TYR A 177 9.09 -8.91 -1.78
CA TYR A 177 8.46 -9.53 -2.94
C TYR A 177 7.82 -8.50 -3.89
N LYS A 178 7.63 -8.91 -5.14
CA LYS A 178 6.77 -8.23 -6.13
C LYS A 178 5.66 -9.18 -6.56
N THR A 179 4.44 -8.67 -6.64
CA THR A 179 3.25 -9.46 -6.90
C THR A 179 2.37 -8.79 -7.94
N LEU A 180 1.91 -9.59 -8.89
CA LEU A 180 0.90 -9.26 -9.87
C LEU A 180 -0.38 -10.00 -9.52
N ARG A 181 -1.50 -9.28 -9.37
CA ARG A 181 -2.83 -9.89 -9.23
C ARG A 181 -3.73 -9.43 -10.36
N ILE A 182 -4.26 -10.38 -11.11
CA ILE A 182 -5.28 -10.17 -12.13
C ILE A 182 -6.64 -10.50 -11.54
N LEU A 183 -7.56 -9.54 -11.58
CA LEU A 183 -8.91 -9.66 -11.05
C LEU A 183 -9.93 -10.01 -12.14
N GLY A 184 -11.03 -10.65 -11.74
CA GLY A 184 -12.21 -10.88 -12.58
C GLY A 184 -12.56 -12.36 -12.75
N GLU A 185 -13.70 -12.62 -13.39
CA GLU A 185 -14.24 -13.99 -13.52
C GLU A 185 -13.53 -14.81 -14.60
N ASN A 186 -12.84 -14.15 -15.52
CA ASN A 186 -12.10 -14.80 -16.60
C ASN A 186 -10.60 -14.55 -16.36
N GLU A 187 -9.83 -15.64 -16.23
CA GLU A 187 -8.36 -15.64 -16.04
C GLU A 187 -7.85 -14.84 -14.81
N PRO A 188 -8.36 -15.08 -13.59
CA PRO A 188 -7.81 -14.42 -12.41
C PRO A 188 -6.57 -15.14 -11.89
N TRP A 189 -5.44 -14.46 -11.93
CA TRP A 189 -4.14 -15.01 -11.56
C TRP A 189 -3.50 -14.21 -10.42
N LEU A 190 -2.81 -14.90 -9.54
CA LEU A 190 -1.86 -14.30 -8.61
C LEU A 190 -0.47 -14.83 -8.95
N PHE A 191 0.50 -13.95 -9.15
CA PHE A 191 1.89 -14.31 -9.38
C PHE A 191 2.83 -13.47 -8.53
N THR A 192 3.69 -14.12 -7.75
CA THR A 192 4.61 -13.48 -6.80
C THR A 192 6.03 -13.97 -7.02
N VAL A 193 6.98 -13.04 -7.00
CA VAL A 193 8.42 -13.32 -6.99
C VAL A 193 9.03 -12.78 -5.72
N TRP A 194 9.70 -13.65 -4.96
CA TRP A 194 10.38 -13.31 -3.71
C TRP A 194 11.84 -12.96 -3.95
N CYS A 195 12.40 -12.18 -3.03
CA CYS A 195 13.81 -11.77 -3.06
C CYS A 195 14.84 -12.91 -2.92
N ASN A 196 14.41 -14.13 -2.59
CA ASN A 196 15.26 -15.33 -2.60
C ASN A 196 15.13 -16.16 -3.88
N GLY A 197 14.35 -15.71 -4.87
CA GLY A 197 14.08 -16.42 -6.11
C GLY A 197 12.91 -17.41 -6.05
N ASP A 198 12.28 -17.60 -4.89
CA ASP A 198 11.05 -18.39 -4.80
C ASP A 198 9.95 -17.68 -5.59
N MET A 199 9.08 -18.49 -6.22
CA MET A 199 7.94 -17.99 -6.98
C MET A 199 6.66 -18.70 -6.55
N GLU A 200 5.57 -17.96 -6.60
CA GLU A 200 4.23 -18.47 -6.36
C GLU A 200 3.29 -18.06 -7.50
N MET A 201 2.46 -18.99 -7.95
CA MET A 201 1.48 -18.76 -9.00
C MET A 201 0.19 -19.52 -8.68
N TYR A 202 -0.95 -18.82 -8.68
CA TYR A 202 -2.24 -19.40 -8.35
C TYR A 202 -3.30 -18.98 -9.38
N ASP A 203 -4.08 -19.95 -9.84
CA ASP A 203 -5.35 -19.70 -10.52
C ASP A 203 -6.41 -19.45 -9.44
N THR A 204 -6.70 -18.19 -9.16
CA THR A 204 -7.55 -17.82 -8.03
C THR A 204 -9.04 -18.07 -8.26
N ALA A 205 -9.44 -18.49 -9.47
CA ALA A 205 -10.79 -19.00 -9.72
C ALA A 205 -10.95 -20.43 -9.18
N ASN A 206 -9.95 -21.28 -9.44
CA ASN A 206 -9.96 -22.68 -9.04
C ASN A 206 -9.37 -22.89 -7.63
N ASP A 207 -8.52 -21.98 -7.18
CA ASP A 207 -7.89 -21.96 -5.86
C ASP A 207 -8.06 -20.59 -5.18
N PRO A 208 -9.29 -20.23 -4.76
CA PRO A 208 -9.60 -18.92 -4.16
C PRO A 208 -8.92 -18.67 -2.81
N TYR A 209 -8.29 -19.70 -2.24
CA TYR A 209 -7.58 -19.65 -0.96
C TYR A 209 -6.06 -19.73 -1.13
N GLU A 210 -5.57 -19.75 -2.38
CA GLU A 210 -4.15 -19.65 -2.73
C GLU A 210 -3.32 -20.73 -2.00
N LEU A 211 -3.78 -21.99 -2.10
CA LEU A 211 -3.23 -23.12 -1.37
C LEU A 211 -2.24 -24.00 -2.16
N TYR A 212 -2.39 -24.03 -3.48
CA TYR A 212 -1.68 -24.92 -4.39
C TYR A 212 -0.88 -24.14 -5.43
N ASN A 213 0.40 -23.93 -5.14
CA ASN A 213 1.31 -23.24 -6.06
C ASN A 213 1.48 -24.04 -7.38
N LEU A 214 1.28 -23.36 -8.51
CA LEU A 214 1.33 -23.92 -9.86
C LEU A 214 2.68 -23.72 -10.56
N VAL A 215 3.64 -23.03 -9.94
CA VAL A 215 4.98 -22.84 -10.51
C VAL A 215 5.68 -24.18 -10.75
N GLY A 216 6.32 -24.32 -11.91
CA GLY A 216 7.11 -25.50 -12.30
C GLY A 216 6.31 -26.61 -12.97
N GLN A 217 4.98 -26.47 -13.08
CA GLN A 217 4.13 -27.36 -13.85
C GLN A 217 4.12 -26.94 -15.33
N ALA A 218 4.41 -27.89 -16.22
CA ALA A 218 4.65 -27.62 -17.65
C ALA A 218 3.41 -27.04 -18.35
N GLU A 219 2.22 -27.47 -17.96
CA GLU A 219 0.96 -26.96 -18.51
C GLU A 219 0.72 -25.46 -18.25
N TYR A 220 1.38 -24.88 -17.24
CA TYR A 220 1.22 -23.46 -16.88
C TYR A 220 2.41 -22.59 -17.28
N GLU A 221 3.41 -23.14 -17.99
CA GLU A 221 4.61 -22.38 -18.38
C GLU A 221 4.28 -21.17 -19.26
N GLN A 222 3.33 -21.32 -20.18
CA GLN A 222 2.93 -20.21 -21.05
C GLN A 222 2.26 -19.07 -20.27
N VAL A 223 1.42 -19.39 -19.28
CA VAL A 223 0.81 -18.40 -18.40
C VAL A 223 1.89 -17.69 -17.57
N LEU A 224 2.80 -18.46 -16.97
CA LEU A 224 3.92 -17.92 -16.20
C LEU A 224 4.77 -16.93 -17.01
N ASN A 225 5.02 -17.20 -18.30
CA ASN A 225 5.76 -16.28 -19.17
C ASN A 225 5.04 -14.93 -19.37
N ARG A 226 3.71 -14.93 -19.55
CA ARG A 226 2.92 -13.68 -19.65
C ARG A 226 2.88 -12.94 -18.33
N LEU A 227 2.64 -13.64 -17.22
CA LEU A 227 2.60 -13.03 -15.90
C LEU A 227 3.96 -12.46 -15.50
N ASN A 228 5.06 -13.11 -15.87
CA ASN A 228 6.41 -12.58 -15.69
C ASN A 228 6.64 -11.31 -16.50
N ALA A 229 6.28 -11.29 -17.78
CA ALA A 229 6.42 -10.09 -18.60
C ALA A 229 5.58 -8.92 -18.08
N LEU A 230 4.33 -9.20 -17.67
CA LEU A 230 3.46 -8.18 -17.09
C LEU A 230 3.99 -7.69 -15.74
N LEU A 231 4.51 -8.57 -14.87
CA LEU A 231 5.15 -8.16 -13.61
C LEU A 231 6.42 -7.32 -13.85
N LEU A 232 7.18 -7.65 -14.89
CA LEU A 232 8.37 -6.88 -15.28
C LEU A 232 8.01 -5.46 -15.72
N GLU A 233 6.91 -5.28 -16.45
CA GLU A 233 6.36 -3.95 -16.76
C GLU A 233 5.82 -3.27 -15.49
N THR A 234 4.95 -3.93 -14.72
CA THR A 234 4.26 -3.26 -13.60
C THR A 234 5.18 -2.90 -12.45
N LYS A 235 6.28 -3.62 -12.23
CA LYS A 235 7.29 -3.24 -11.23
C LYS A 235 8.16 -2.05 -11.66
N SER A 236 8.14 -1.73 -12.95
CA SER A 236 8.99 -0.72 -13.59
C SER A 236 8.21 0.50 -14.05
N CYS A 237 6.88 0.40 -14.08
CA CYS A 237 6.01 1.37 -14.70
C CYS A 237 6.04 2.73 -14.01
N ALA A 238 5.63 3.76 -14.75
CA ALA A 238 5.33 5.06 -14.20
C ALA A 238 4.16 5.69 -14.97
N MET A 239 3.33 6.44 -14.26
CA MET A 239 2.27 7.27 -14.81
C MET A 239 1.31 6.47 -15.70
N GLY A 240 1.23 6.80 -17.00
CA GLY A 240 0.36 6.15 -17.97
C GLY A 240 0.68 4.68 -18.20
N SER A 241 1.94 4.24 -18.04
CA SER A 241 2.27 2.83 -18.25
C SER A 241 1.82 1.95 -17.08
N CYS A 242 1.74 2.49 -15.85
CA CYS A 242 1.10 1.79 -14.72
C CYS A 242 -0.41 1.65 -14.91
N ARG A 243 -1.00 2.61 -15.60
CA ARG A 243 -2.44 2.67 -15.90
C ARG A 243 -2.86 1.75 -17.03
N ASP A 244 -1.97 1.54 -17.99
CA ASP A 244 -2.18 0.67 -19.14
C ASP A 244 -0.93 -0.16 -19.48
N PRO A 245 -0.54 -1.12 -18.63
CA PRO A 245 0.70 -1.87 -18.79
C PRO A 245 0.68 -2.79 -20.03
N TRP A 246 -0.48 -3.06 -20.63
CA TRP A 246 -0.54 -3.88 -21.83
C TRP A 246 -0.07 -3.16 -23.10
N HIS A 247 -0.19 -1.82 -23.15
CA HIS A 247 0.15 -1.03 -24.33
C HIS A 247 1.62 -1.12 -24.74
N ILE A 248 2.50 -1.49 -23.81
CA ILE A 248 3.94 -1.62 -24.08
C ILE A 248 4.28 -2.87 -24.90
N PHE A 249 3.44 -3.91 -24.84
CA PHE A 249 3.70 -5.17 -25.53
C PHE A 249 3.25 -5.06 -26.99
N THR A 250 4.23 -4.98 -27.87
CA THR A 250 4.06 -4.83 -29.32
C THR A 250 4.68 -6.00 -30.08
N PRO A 251 4.12 -7.21 -29.96
CA PRO A 251 4.63 -8.34 -30.73
C PRO A 251 4.44 -8.07 -32.23
N THR A 252 5.52 -8.11 -33.00
CA THR A 252 5.45 -8.25 -34.45
C THR A 252 5.30 -9.73 -34.79
N SER A 253 4.66 -10.05 -35.92
CA SER A 253 4.40 -11.43 -36.34
C SER A 253 5.66 -12.31 -36.51
N ASN A 254 6.87 -11.72 -36.53
CA ASN A 254 8.12 -12.41 -36.89
C ASN A 254 9.39 -12.04 -36.08
N SER A 255 9.32 -11.25 -34.99
CA SER A 255 10.53 -10.93 -34.21
C SER A 255 10.55 -11.55 -32.82
N SER A 256 11.58 -12.36 -32.57
CA SER A 256 11.97 -12.97 -31.29
C SER A 256 12.75 -12.03 -30.36
N ILE A 257 12.75 -10.71 -30.63
CA ILE A 257 13.53 -9.73 -29.89
C ILE A 257 12.62 -8.60 -29.38
N PRO A 258 12.50 -8.41 -28.05
CA PRO A 258 11.77 -7.31 -27.47
C PRO A 258 12.61 -6.02 -27.53
N ASN A 259 12.76 -5.40 -28.71
CA ASN A 259 13.28 -4.04 -28.83
C ASN A 259 12.12 -3.06 -28.97
N ALA A 260 11.63 -2.55 -27.84
CA ALA A 260 10.75 -1.39 -27.78
C ALA A 260 11.56 -0.09 -27.95
N THR A 261 12.33 0.03 -29.04
CA THR A 261 12.76 1.35 -29.51
C THR A 261 11.61 1.90 -30.35
N MET A 262 11.09 3.07 -30.00
CA MET A 262 10.04 3.84 -30.70
C MET A 262 9.96 3.53 -32.21
N ALA A 263 9.23 2.48 -32.59
CA ALA A 263 9.17 2.00 -33.97
C ALA A 263 7.80 2.39 -34.55
N SER A 264 7.77 3.61 -35.06
CA SER A 264 6.71 4.13 -35.92
C SER A 264 6.81 3.50 -37.31
N HIS A 265 6.38 2.25 -37.50
CA HIS A 265 6.03 1.70 -38.83
C HIS A 265 4.63 1.06 -38.74
N ALA A 266 3.66 1.75 -39.32
CA ALA A 266 2.21 1.57 -39.11
C ALA A 266 1.58 0.41 -39.91
N GLY A 267 2.25 -0.74 -40.02
CA GLY A 267 1.81 -1.85 -40.89
C GLY A 267 1.22 -3.08 -40.19
N ASP A 268 1.88 -3.60 -39.14
CA ASP A 268 1.60 -4.97 -38.62
C ASP A 268 1.71 -5.11 -37.09
N THR A 269 1.81 -4.01 -36.35
CA THR A 269 1.98 -4.05 -34.89
C THR A 269 0.65 -4.30 -34.18
N VAL A 270 0.49 -5.48 -33.56
CA VAL A 270 -0.68 -5.77 -32.74
C VAL A 270 -0.48 -5.16 -31.36
N LYS A 271 -1.41 -4.28 -30.95
CA LYS A 271 -1.47 -3.78 -29.57
C LYS A 271 -2.24 -4.77 -28.71
N LEU A 272 -1.59 -5.31 -27.68
CA LEU A 272 -2.25 -6.13 -26.68
C LEU A 272 -2.95 -5.26 -25.63
N SER A 273 -4.04 -5.76 -25.07
CA SER A 273 -4.86 -5.04 -24.06
C SER A 273 -5.31 -5.92 -22.89
N SER A 274 -4.98 -7.21 -22.90
CA SER A 274 -5.38 -8.18 -21.88
C SER A 274 -4.53 -9.45 -21.92
N LEU A 275 -4.51 -10.19 -20.80
CA LEU A 275 -3.88 -11.51 -20.73
C LEU A 275 -4.50 -12.47 -21.74
N LYS A 276 -5.83 -12.45 -21.87
CA LYS A 276 -6.55 -13.30 -22.83
C LYS A 276 -6.04 -13.17 -24.27
N GLN A 277 -5.73 -11.95 -24.71
CA GLN A 277 -5.13 -11.73 -26.04
C GLN A 277 -3.69 -12.23 -26.11
N ALA A 278 -2.92 -12.00 -25.04
CA ALA A 278 -1.53 -12.44 -24.92
C ALA A 278 -1.39 -13.97 -24.88
N MET A 279 -2.43 -14.71 -24.48
CA MET A 279 -2.46 -16.17 -24.45
C MET A 279 -2.55 -16.84 -25.84
N ASN A 280 -2.64 -16.07 -26.94
CA ASN A 280 -2.53 -16.65 -28.27
C ASN A 280 -1.12 -17.26 -28.47
N SER A 281 -1.05 -18.51 -28.91
CA SER A 281 0.20 -19.27 -29.03
C SER A 281 1.23 -18.64 -29.98
N LYS A 282 0.79 -17.83 -30.95
CA LYS A 282 1.71 -17.08 -31.83
C LYS A 282 2.61 -16.09 -31.06
N TYR A 283 2.27 -15.77 -29.81
CA TYR A 283 3.06 -14.90 -28.93
C TYR A 283 3.92 -15.66 -27.92
N ASP A 284 3.93 -17.01 -27.94
CA ASP A 284 4.66 -17.83 -26.96
C ASP A 284 6.15 -17.49 -26.93
N ALA A 285 6.80 -17.48 -28.10
CA ALA A 285 8.23 -17.16 -28.21
C ALA A 285 8.54 -15.71 -27.77
N TYR A 286 7.62 -14.77 -28.05
CA TYR A 286 7.76 -13.38 -27.63
C TYR A 286 7.76 -13.26 -26.11
N PHE A 287 6.77 -13.82 -25.42
CA PHE A 287 6.69 -13.75 -23.95
C PHE A 287 7.75 -14.61 -23.26
N ALA A 288 8.18 -15.72 -23.85
CA ALA A 288 9.28 -16.53 -23.33
C ALA A 288 10.65 -15.82 -23.42
N SER A 289 10.79 -14.80 -24.28
CA SER A 289 12.05 -14.06 -24.44
C SER A 289 12.32 -13.04 -23.33
N PHE A 290 11.33 -12.71 -22.51
CA PHE A 290 11.47 -11.71 -21.45
C PHE A 290 12.35 -12.26 -20.32
N PRO A 291 13.25 -11.43 -19.77
CA PRO A 291 14.03 -11.85 -18.62
C PRO A 291 13.11 -12.04 -17.40
N ARG A 292 13.53 -12.89 -16.47
CA ARG A 292 12.78 -13.13 -15.24
C ARG A 292 12.96 -11.97 -14.27
N VAL A 293 11.86 -11.57 -13.64
CA VAL A 293 11.91 -10.69 -12.47
C VAL A 293 12.72 -11.41 -11.39
N HIS A 294 13.68 -10.69 -10.80
CA HIS A 294 14.45 -11.17 -9.67
C HIS A 294 14.97 -9.97 -8.86
N PHE A 295 15.64 -10.29 -7.76
CA PHE A 295 16.35 -9.34 -6.92
C PHE A 295 17.80 -9.81 -6.80
N GLU A 296 18.76 -8.89 -6.86
CA GLU A 296 20.18 -9.22 -6.66
C GLU A 296 20.46 -9.60 -5.20
N THR A 297 19.94 -8.80 -4.27
CA THR A 297 20.09 -9.00 -2.83
C THR A 297 18.80 -8.69 -2.06
N ARG A 298 18.74 -9.20 -0.83
CA ARG A 298 17.58 -9.05 0.07
C ARG A 298 17.76 -7.83 0.94
N ILE A 299 17.28 -6.69 0.47
CA ILE A 299 17.32 -5.41 1.17
C ILE A 299 15.93 -4.97 1.63
N GLN A 300 15.90 -4.00 2.55
CA GLN A 300 14.69 -3.52 3.24
C GLN A 300 14.06 -2.29 2.60
N TYR A 301 14.49 -1.93 1.39
CA TYR A 301 14.04 -0.75 0.65
C TYR A 301 14.14 -1.03 -0.86
N GLN A 302 13.49 -0.20 -1.67
CA GLN A 302 13.63 -0.25 -3.13
C GLN A 302 14.99 0.28 -3.54
N ASP A 303 15.77 -0.52 -4.27
CA ASP A 303 16.98 -0.08 -4.95
C ASP A 303 16.90 -0.43 -6.43
N ILE A 304 17.12 0.57 -7.29
CA ILE A 304 16.97 0.41 -8.74
C ILE A 304 17.98 -0.61 -9.28
N LYS A 305 19.21 -0.62 -8.79
CA LYS A 305 20.23 -1.57 -9.29
C LYS A 305 19.93 -2.99 -8.84
N ASN A 306 19.44 -3.14 -7.61
CA ASN A 306 19.05 -4.41 -7.01
C ASN A 306 17.84 -5.06 -7.70
N GLU A 307 17.01 -4.27 -8.37
CA GLU A 307 15.80 -4.71 -9.04
C GLU A 307 15.92 -4.74 -10.57
N ALA A 308 17.12 -4.66 -11.14
CA ALA A 308 17.29 -4.99 -12.55
C ALA A 308 16.87 -6.46 -12.83
N PRO A 309 16.37 -6.80 -14.04
CA PRO A 309 16.14 -5.92 -15.18
C PRO A 309 14.82 -5.15 -15.08
N PHE A 310 14.68 -4.16 -15.97
CA PHE A 310 13.49 -3.34 -16.17
C PHE A 310 12.96 -3.53 -17.59
N TYR A 311 11.64 -3.44 -17.75
CA TYR A 311 11.01 -3.37 -19.06
C TYR A 311 10.02 -2.20 -19.11
N PRO A 312 10.09 -1.38 -20.17
CA PRO A 312 11.23 -1.25 -21.09
C PRO A 312 12.53 -0.89 -20.35
N SER A 313 13.69 -1.02 -20.98
CA SER A 313 14.97 -0.77 -20.31
C SER A 313 15.10 0.65 -19.74
N TYR A 314 14.48 1.65 -20.38
CA TYR A 314 14.46 3.04 -19.91
C TYR A 314 13.62 3.25 -18.64
N ALA A 315 12.79 2.28 -18.25
CA ALA A 315 11.92 2.39 -17.08
C ALA A 315 12.72 2.50 -15.77
N ALA A 316 13.98 2.06 -15.75
CA ALA A 316 14.92 2.29 -14.65
C ALA A 316 15.09 3.78 -14.29
N GLU A 317 14.88 4.68 -15.25
CA GLU A 317 14.98 6.13 -15.06
C GLU A 317 13.65 6.77 -14.64
N ALA A 318 12.53 6.06 -14.81
CA ALA A 318 11.18 6.62 -14.75
C ALA A 318 10.44 6.46 -13.41
N LEU A 319 10.93 5.63 -12.48
CA LEU A 319 10.32 5.23 -11.18
C LEU A 319 10.07 6.38 -10.20
N GLY A 320 9.36 7.43 -10.60
CA GLY A 320 9.15 8.67 -9.86
C GLY A 320 10.45 9.40 -9.50
N SER A 321 11.57 9.11 -10.18
CA SER A 321 12.90 9.61 -9.82
C SER A 321 12.98 11.14 -9.81
N ALA A 322 12.23 11.81 -10.69
CA ALA A 322 12.11 13.27 -10.73
C ALA A 322 11.42 13.85 -9.48
N ASP A 323 10.52 13.08 -8.86
CA ASP A 323 9.72 13.48 -7.70
C ASP A 323 10.24 12.89 -6.38
N ARG A 324 11.22 11.98 -6.43
CA ARG A 324 11.81 11.29 -5.27
C ARG A 324 13.16 11.89 -4.89
N ARG A 325 13.32 12.24 -3.62
CA ARG A 325 14.63 12.60 -3.06
C ARG A 325 15.46 11.35 -2.75
N PRO A 326 16.79 11.41 -2.83
CA PRO A 326 17.65 10.30 -2.41
C PRO A 326 17.38 9.91 -0.95
N THR A 327 17.17 8.63 -0.69
CA THR A 327 16.97 8.07 0.66
C THR A 327 18.24 7.51 1.27
N ASP A 328 19.40 7.66 0.60
CA ASP A 328 20.72 7.17 1.05
C ASP A 328 21.14 7.69 2.44
N ASN A 329 20.51 8.78 2.90
CA ASN A 329 20.70 9.36 4.22
C ASN A 329 19.40 9.45 5.03
N PHE A 330 18.36 8.69 4.65
CA PHE A 330 17.13 8.59 5.42
C PHE A 330 17.44 7.84 6.71
N ILE A 331 17.57 8.59 7.79
CA ILE A 331 17.75 7.98 9.10
C ILE A 331 16.40 8.02 9.79
N SER A 332 15.78 6.85 9.96
CA SER A 332 14.63 6.71 10.85
C SER A 332 15.09 6.96 12.28
N SER A 333 14.62 8.06 12.86
CA SER A 333 14.67 8.26 14.31
C SER A 333 13.25 8.05 14.83
N ASN A 334 13.12 7.48 16.03
CA ASN A 334 11.90 7.52 16.84
C ASN A 334 12.03 8.65 17.88
N PRO A 335 12.03 9.94 17.48
CA PRO A 335 11.97 11.03 18.44
C PRO A 335 10.58 11.03 19.09
N GLY A 336 10.54 11.40 20.36
CA GLY A 336 9.32 11.49 21.13
C GLY A 336 9.36 10.64 22.38
N VAL A 337 8.77 11.17 23.46
CA VAL A 337 8.49 10.42 24.67
C VAL A 337 7.14 9.72 24.49
N ALA A 338 7.10 8.40 24.65
CA ALA A 338 5.84 7.67 24.75
C ALA A 338 5.19 7.98 26.11
N PHE A 339 4.01 8.60 26.09
CA PHE A 339 3.22 8.81 27.31
C PHE A 339 2.73 7.47 27.84
N ARG A 340 3.02 7.21 29.11
CA ARG A 340 2.58 6.02 29.86
C ARG A 340 1.57 6.43 30.91
N ASP A 341 0.41 5.81 30.90
CA ASP A 341 -0.70 6.12 31.77
C ASP A 341 -1.47 4.83 32.08
N ASN A 342 -1.37 4.33 33.31
CA ASN A 342 -1.94 3.03 33.65
C ASN A 342 -3.48 2.99 33.58
N ASN A 343 -4.15 4.13 33.38
CA ASN A 343 -5.61 4.24 33.37
C ASN A 343 -6.22 4.20 31.96
N TYR A 344 -5.47 3.82 30.91
CA TYR A 344 -6.00 3.80 29.54
C TYR A 344 -7.32 3.02 29.36
N TYR A 345 -7.56 1.98 30.17
CA TYR A 345 -8.79 1.19 30.13
C TYR A 345 -10.03 1.96 30.57
N GLU A 346 -9.85 3.12 31.22
CA GLU A 346 -10.92 3.99 31.67
C GLU A 346 -11.32 5.03 30.61
N TYR A 347 -10.54 5.16 29.53
CA TYR A 347 -10.79 6.17 28.50
C TYR A 347 -11.81 5.72 27.47
N GLY A 348 -12.62 6.66 27.02
CA GLY A 348 -13.70 6.40 26.08
C GLY A 348 -14.94 5.83 26.72
N THR A 349 -15.31 6.30 27.90
CA THR A 349 -16.56 5.91 28.58
C THR A 349 -17.81 6.28 27.76
N ALA A 350 -18.98 5.78 28.19
CA ALA A 350 -20.26 6.17 27.59
C ALA A 350 -20.52 7.68 27.71
N ALA A 351 -20.10 8.31 28.82
CA ALA A 351 -20.23 9.76 29.01
C ALA A 351 -19.33 10.54 28.03
N GLN A 352 -18.11 10.06 27.81
CA GLN A 352 -17.15 10.68 26.88
C GLN A 352 -17.58 10.59 25.41
N ARG A 353 -18.51 9.68 25.06
CA ARG A 353 -19.01 9.51 23.69
C ARG A 353 -19.56 10.80 23.08
N ASN A 354 -20.13 11.69 23.90
CA ASN A 354 -20.77 12.92 23.46
C ASN A 354 -20.05 14.18 23.98
N ALA A 355 -18.76 14.06 24.26
CA ALA A 355 -18.00 15.18 24.81
C ALA A 355 -17.93 16.39 23.87
N THR A 356 -18.00 17.59 24.45
CA THR A 356 -17.88 18.86 23.73
C THR A 356 -16.42 19.24 23.52
N LEU A 357 -16.18 20.23 22.64
CA LEU A 357 -14.84 20.75 22.38
C LEU A 357 -14.22 21.30 23.67
N GLU A 358 -15.00 22.06 24.44
CA GLU A 358 -14.58 22.63 25.72
C GLU A 358 -14.15 21.54 26.71
N GLN A 359 -14.90 20.44 26.78
CA GLN A 359 -14.59 19.32 27.67
C GLN A 359 -13.28 18.62 27.31
N ILE A 360 -12.98 18.44 26.02
CA ILE A 360 -11.72 17.83 25.61
C ILE A 360 -10.53 18.77 25.84
N TYR A 361 -10.74 20.08 25.71
CA TYR A 361 -9.68 21.08 25.92
C TYR A 361 -9.43 21.43 27.39
N ALA A 362 -10.39 21.16 28.29
CA ALA A 362 -10.26 21.46 29.72
C ALA A 362 -9.00 20.85 30.37
N ASN A 363 -8.58 19.67 29.91
CA ASN A 363 -7.38 18.97 30.39
C ASN A 363 -6.29 18.88 29.30
N ALA A 364 -6.42 19.65 28.22
CA ALA A 364 -5.45 19.61 27.13
C ALA A 364 -4.25 20.51 27.42
N ARG A 365 -3.05 20.07 27.01
CA ARG A 365 -1.82 20.87 27.12
C ARG A 365 -0.95 20.73 25.89
N ASN A 366 -0.17 21.75 25.61
CA ASN A 366 0.89 21.64 24.59
C ASN A 366 1.98 20.66 25.07
N LEU A 367 2.50 19.88 24.15
CA LEU A 367 3.72 19.10 24.38
C LEU A 367 4.94 20.01 24.48
N THR A 368 5.87 19.68 25.36
CA THR A 368 7.14 20.40 25.49
C THR A 368 8.11 20.01 24.38
N ALA A 369 9.13 20.84 24.16
CA ALA A 369 10.18 20.53 23.20
C ALA A 369 10.91 19.23 23.54
N GLU A 370 11.12 18.93 24.83
CA GLU A 370 11.73 17.69 25.30
C GLU A 370 10.82 16.48 25.01
N GLU A 371 9.51 16.61 25.22
CA GLU A 371 8.54 15.54 24.93
C GLU A 371 8.46 15.20 23.44
N ILE A 372 8.73 16.18 22.57
CA ILE A 372 8.74 16.03 21.11
C ILE A 372 10.11 15.55 20.59
N ALA A 373 11.21 16.12 21.10
CA ALA A 373 12.55 15.98 20.50
C ALA A 373 13.41 14.90 21.16
N THR A 374 13.08 14.41 22.36
CA THR A 374 13.88 13.38 23.03
C THR A 374 13.69 12.03 22.35
N THR A 375 14.76 11.39 21.89
CA THR A 375 14.69 10.02 21.38
C THR A 375 14.27 9.07 22.49
N SER A 376 13.28 8.22 22.23
CA SER A 376 12.95 7.13 23.17
C SER A 376 14.23 6.33 23.42
N LYS A 377 14.70 6.22 24.68
CA LYS A 377 15.90 5.44 24.99
C LYS A 377 15.64 3.97 24.58
N PRO A 378 16.43 3.38 23.67
CA PRO A 378 16.29 1.96 23.39
C PRO A 378 16.70 1.16 24.63
N LYS A 379 15.90 0.16 25.01
CA LYS A 379 16.35 -0.88 25.96
C LYS A 379 17.29 -1.84 25.21
N GLY A 380 18.60 -1.79 25.48
CA GLY A 380 19.60 -2.71 24.92
C GLY A 380 20.96 -2.07 24.57
N ARG A 381 22.00 -2.88 24.31
CA ARG A 381 23.42 -2.49 24.08
C ARG A 381 23.64 -1.68 22.79
N GLN A 382 23.09 -0.49 22.70
CA GLN A 382 23.46 0.52 21.69
C GLN A 382 23.28 1.95 22.24
N ALA A 383 23.36 2.09 23.56
CA ALA A 383 23.41 3.37 24.23
C ALA A 383 24.83 3.93 24.14
N GLU A 384 25.18 4.52 23.00
CA GLU A 384 26.18 5.60 22.88
C GLU A 384 26.40 5.89 21.40
N LYS A 385 25.72 6.95 20.91
CA LYS A 385 26.28 7.95 19.98
C LYS A 385 25.22 9.00 19.65
N THR A 386 25.46 10.20 20.17
CA THR A 386 25.08 11.51 19.63
C THR A 386 23.57 11.77 19.43
N ALA A 387 22.97 12.46 20.39
CA ALA A 387 21.73 13.20 20.17
C ALA A 387 22.02 14.37 19.20
N MET A 388 21.76 14.17 17.91
CA MET A 388 21.66 15.28 16.96
C MET A 388 20.20 15.66 16.79
N LYS A 389 19.94 16.95 16.98
CA LYS A 389 18.70 17.66 16.64
C LYS A 389 18.23 17.24 15.24
N ARG A 390 16.99 16.77 15.16
CA ARG A 390 16.27 16.59 13.89
C ARG A 390 15.00 17.39 13.95
N TRP A 391 14.65 17.96 12.80
CA TRP A 391 13.65 18.99 12.55
C TRP A 391 14.18 20.41 12.74
N GLY A 392 14.56 21.00 11.60
CA GLY A 392 14.18 22.38 11.34
C GLY A 392 12.72 22.37 10.91
N PHE A 393 11.96 23.37 11.35
CA PHE A 393 10.79 23.86 10.62
C PHE A 393 11.22 23.98 9.15
N GLN A 394 10.83 23.05 8.27
CA GLN A 394 10.52 23.50 6.92
C GLN A 394 9.25 24.29 7.13
N SER A 395 9.29 25.60 6.84
CA SER A 395 8.05 26.33 6.64
C SER A 395 7.20 25.46 5.74
N LEU A 396 6.05 25.02 6.24
CA LEU A 396 5.04 24.42 5.40
C LEU A 396 4.95 25.33 4.16
N PRO A 397 4.96 24.79 2.93
CA PRO A 397 4.78 25.59 1.73
C PRO A 397 3.68 26.61 1.96
N GLU A 398 3.87 27.85 1.51
CA GLU A 398 3.00 28.97 1.85
C GLU A 398 1.52 28.63 1.60
N TRP A 399 1.21 27.82 0.57
CA TRP A 399 -0.14 27.32 0.29
C TRP A 399 -0.76 26.39 1.36
N ILE A 400 0.05 25.68 2.16
CA ILE A 400 -0.41 24.90 3.34
C ILE A 400 -0.56 25.81 4.56
N GLN A 401 0.34 26.80 4.72
CA GLN A 401 0.26 27.77 5.83
C GLN A 401 -0.86 28.78 5.68
N LEU A 402 -1.17 29.14 4.43
CA LEU A 402 -2.19 30.11 4.08
C LEU A 402 -3.60 29.61 4.34
N GLY A 403 -3.76 28.37 4.83
CA GLY A 403 -5.05 27.84 5.26
C GLY A 403 -6.12 28.29 4.29
N HIS A 404 -6.05 27.80 3.05
CA HIS A 404 -7.24 27.85 2.23
C HIS A 404 -8.26 27.01 2.97
N ASP A 405 -9.04 27.71 3.78
CA ASP A 405 -10.06 27.23 4.70
C ASP A 405 -11.05 26.27 4.04
#